data_AF-A0A8T0QU91-F1
#
_entry.id   AF-A0A8T0QU91-F1
#
_cell.length_a   1.000
_cell.length_b   1.000
_cell.length_c   1.000
_cell.angle_alpha   90.00
_cell.angle_beta   90.00
_cell.angle_gamma   90.00
#
_symmetry.space_group_name_H-M   'P 1'
#
loop_
_entity.id
_entity.type
_entity.pdbx_description
1 polymer ?
#
loop_
_entity_poly.entity_id
_entity_poly.type
_entity_poly.pdbx_seq_one_letter_code
_entity_poly.pdbx_strand_id
1 'polypeptide(L)'
;MTRGELAASPYLRGDRLTVECFLDVVRGARLQPTAASPETVEPPPPDLREHLGALLRTQVGADVAFTVQGETFRAHRAVLAAQSPVIKAELSGSPPPTKEEDAGEAVAVDGMTPLVFRTLLHFIYTDALPGLVDLGREEYRELVGDLLAAADRYAMCRLKQICKVILQEELDAKTVAAALDSTGHSRHCQALGDGCVQFMPSSG
;
A
#
# COMPACT_ATOMS: atom_id res chain seq x y z
N MET A 1 28.59 26.62 -4.76
CA MET A 1 29.72 26.21 -5.61
C MET A 1 29.22 26.15 -7.03
N THR A 2 29.83 26.92 -7.93
CA THR A 2 29.48 26.91 -9.35
C THR A 2 30.22 25.77 -10.08
N ARG A 3 29.75 25.38 -11.28
CA ARG A 3 30.36 24.26 -12.05
C ARG A 3 31.85 24.48 -12.34
N GLY A 4 32.26 25.72 -12.56
CA GLY A 4 33.67 26.08 -12.80
C GLY A 4 34.55 25.97 -11.56
N GLU A 5 34.01 26.33 -10.39
CA GLU A 5 34.71 26.20 -9.10
C GLU A 5 34.91 24.72 -8.71
N LEU A 6 33.92 23.87 -8.98
CA LEU A 6 33.98 22.44 -8.69
C LEU A 6 35.05 21.72 -9.54
N ALA A 7 35.18 22.10 -10.82
CA ALA A 7 36.17 21.54 -11.73
C ALA A 7 37.63 21.91 -11.35
N ALA A 8 37.82 23.07 -10.71
CA ALA A 8 39.12 23.51 -10.21
C ALA A 8 39.42 23.05 -8.77
N SER A 9 38.48 22.34 -8.12
CA SER A 9 38.59 21.95 -6.72
C SER A 9 39.29 20.60 -6.53
N PRO A 10 39.97 20.37 -5.39
CA PRO A 10 40.63 19.10 -5.09
C PRO A 10 39.64 17.96 -4.77
N TYR A 11 38.36 18.28 -4.66
CA TYR A 11 37.28 17.33 -4.33
C TYR A 11 36.78 16.55 -5.55
N LEU A 12 37.04 17.07 -6.75
CA LEU A 12 36.79 16.37 -8.01
C LEU A 12 38.08 15.68 -8.45
N ARG A 13 38.15 14.36 -8.34
CA ARG A 13 39.29 13.56 -8.83
C ARG A 13 38.87 12.81 -10.09
N GLY A 14 39.33 13.28 -11.24
CA GLY A 14 38.85 12.80 -12.54
C GLY A 14 37.39 13.18 -12.76
N ASP A 15 36.54 12.19 -13.04
CA ASP A 15 35.08 12.38 -13.20
C ASP A 15 34.28 12.00 -11.94
N ARG A 16 34.95 11.97 -10.77
CA ARG A 16 34.33 11.51 -9.52
C ARG A 16 34.42 12.57 -8.43
N LEU A 17 33.25 13.01 -7.99
CA LEU A 17 33.06 13.82 -6.79
C LEU A 17 32.58 12.92 -5.64
N THR A 18 33.24 12.99 -4.50
CA THR A 18 32.78 12.30 -3.27
C THR A 18 32.27 13.35 -2.30
N VAL A 19 30.98 13.30 -2.00
CA VAL A 19 30.33 14.20 -1.04
C VAL A 19 30.16 13.45 0.26
N GLU A 20 30.84 13.93 1.31
CA GLU A 20 30.65 13.45 2.67
C GLU A 20 29.63 14.36 3.36
N CYS A 21 28.44 13.82 3.61
CA CYS A 21 27.37 14.54 4.30
C CYS A 21 27.29 14.06 5.75
N PHE A 22 27.42 15.00 6.67
CA PHE A 22 27.08 14.79 8.08
C PHE A 22 25.64 15.22 8.30
N LEU A 23 24.80 14.29 8.76
CA LEU A 23 23.40 14.52 9.05
C LEU A 23 23.20 14.50 10.57
N ASP A 24 23.01 15.68 11.16
CA ASP A 24 22.58 15.78 12.54
C ASP A 24 21.06 15.65 12.62
N VAL A 25 20.59 14.48 13.04
CA VAL A 25 19.17 14.24 13.29
C VAL A 25 18.80 14.93 14.61
N VAL A 26 18.38 16.19 14.51
CA VAL A 26 17.81 16.92 15.64
C VAL A 26 16.41 16.37 15.91
N ARG A 27 16.30 15.39 16.82
CA ARG A 27 15.03 15.12 17.48
C ARG A 27 14.71 16.34 18.32
N GLY A 28 13.82 17.19 17.81
CA GLY A 28 13.24 18.26 18.62
C GLY A 28 12.72 17.63 19.91
N ALA A 29 13.26 18.06 21.04
CA ALA A 29 12.72 17.68 22.33
C ALA A 29 11.26 18.13 22.30
N ARG A 30 10.34 17.17 22.23
CA ARG A 30 8.93 17.43 22.45
C ARG A 30 8.85 17.99 23.85
N LEU A 31 8.63 19.29 23.99
CA LEU A 31 8.35 19.91 25.27
C LEU A 31 7.19 19.11 25.87
N GLN A 32 7.48 18.26 26.84
CA GLN A 32 6.42 17.67 27.65
C GLN A 32 5.83 18.82 28.44
N PRO A 33 4.51 19.08 28.35
CA PRO A 33 3.86 20.03 29.23
C PRO A 33 4.22 19.65 30.67
N THR A 34 4.84 20.57 31.41
CA THR A 34 5.17 20.34 32.81
C THR A 34 3.91 19.97 33.57
N ALA A 35 3.91 18.74 34.09
CA ALA A 35 2.77 18.12 34.74
C ALA A 35 2.35 18.92 35.99
N ALA A 36 1.29 19.70 35.82
CA ALA A 36 0.38 20.09 36.88
C ALA A 36 -1.01 20.17 36.25
N SER A 37 -1.52 19.01 35.87
CA SER A 37 -2.86 18.83 35.31
C SER A 37 -3.52 17.68 36.06
N PRO A 38 -4.83 17.77 36.38
CA PRO A 38 -5.55 16.69 37.07
C PRO A 38 -5.39 15.40 36.24
N GLU A 39 -5.32 14.24 36.90
CA GLU A 39 -5.20 12.92 36.26
C GLU A 39 -6.13 12.85 35.03
N THR A 40 -5.55 13.08 33.85
CA THR A 40 -6.29 12.99 32.60
C THR A 40 -6.40 11.51 32.32
N VAL A 41 -7.52 10.91 32.71
CA VAL A 41 -7.93 9.60 32.25
C VAL A 41 -7.99 9.68 30.73
N GLU A 42 -6.98 9.14 30.06
CA GLU A 42 -6.99 9.09 28.59
C GLU A 42 -8.17 8.24 28.15
N PRO A 43 -8.99 8.72 27.19
CA PRO A 43 -10.08 7.93 26.68
C PRO A 43 -9.55 6.66 25.99
N PRO A 44 -10.33 5.57 25.95
CA PRO A 44 -9.94 4.38 25.22
C PRO A 44 -9.74 4.69 23.72
N PRO A 45 -8.94 3.89 23.00
CA PRO A 45 -8.74 4.06 21.57
C PRO A 45 -10.07 4.02 20.78
N PRO A 46 -10.16 4.70 19.63
CA PRO A 46 -11.35 4.64 18.78
C PRO A 46 -11.55 3.22 18.22
N ASP A 47 -12.80 2.74 18.20
CA ASP A 47 -13.18 1.37 17.85
C ASP A 47 -14.25 1.28 16.74
N LEU A 48 -14.54 2.40 16.06
CA LEU A 48 -15.57 2.47 15.02
C LEU A 48 -15.29 1.52 13.86
N ARG A 49 -14.01 1.33 13.51
CA ARG A 49 -13.55 0.41 12.46
C ARG A 49 -14.00 -1.02 12.77
N GLU A 50 -13.85 -1.43 14.01
CA GLU A 50 -14.16 -2.76 14.52
C GLU A 50 -15.66 -2.98 14.51
N HIS A 51 -16.43 -1.97 14.93
CA HIS A 51 -17.89 -1.97 14.89
C HIS A 51 -18.44 -2.06 13.45
N LEU A 52 -17.92 -1.26 12.51
CA LEU A 52 -18.31 -1.33 11.09
C LEU A 52 -17.88 -2.66 10.46
N GLY A 53 -16.68 -3.14 10.77
CA GLY A 53 -16.23 -4.46 10.34
C GLY A 53 -17.15 -5.59 10.86
N ALA A 54 -17.63 -5.48 12.10
CA ALA A 54 -18.60 -6.43 12.67
C ALA A 54 -19.95 -6.36 11.95
N LEU A 55 -20.40 -5.17 11.56
CA LEU A 55 -21.62 -5.00 10.77
C LEU A 55 -21.54 -5.74 9.43
N LEU A 56 -20.41 -5.65 8.72
CA LEU A 56 -20.19 -6.41 7.47
C LEU A 56 -20.19 -7.93 7.70
N ARG A 57 -19.57 -8.40 8.79
CA ARG A 57 -19.48 -9.84 9.10
C ARG A 57 -20.82 -10.44 9.53
N THR A 58 -21.56 -9.74 10.39
CA THR A 58 -22.83 -10.22 10.95
C THR A 58 -24.00 -10.06 9.98
N GLN A 59 -23.87 -9.14 9.01
CA GLN A 59 -24.89 -8.84 8.00
C GLN A 59 -26.23 -8.37 8.59
N VAL A 60 -26.25 -7.99 9.88
CA VAL A 60 -27.45 -7.50 10.55
C VAL A 60 -27.89 -6.19 9.93
N GLY A 61 -29.11 -6.15 9.37
CA GLY A 61 -29.66 -4.97 8.71
C GLY A 61 -29.19 -4.78 7.26
N ALA A 62 -28.55 -5.78 6.65
CA ALA A 62 -28.13 -5.71 5.26
C ALA A 62 -29.34 -5.61 4.31
N ASP A 63 -29.39 -4.52 3.55
CA ASP A 63 -30.50 -4.08 2.69
C ASP A 63 -30.15 -4.12 1.19
N VAL A 64 -28.99 -4.68 0.84
CA VAL A 64 -28.60 -4.97 -0.55
C VAL A 64 -27.77 -6.26 -0.62
N ALA A 65 -27.90 -6.96 -1.74
CA ALA A 65 -27.08 -8.11 -2.10
C ALA A 65 -26.43 -7.90 -3.47
N PHE A 66 -25.20 -8.39 -3.63
CA PHE A 66 -24.46 -8.38 -4.88
C PHE A 66 -24.13 -9.81 -5.29
N THR A 67 -24.21 -10.11 -6.58
CA THR A 67 -23.77 -11.40 -7.13
C THR A 67 -22.48 -11.19 -7.93
N VAL A 68 -21.39 -11.83 -7.50
CA VAL A 68 -20.06 -11.75 -8.14
C VAL A 68 -19.64 -13.17 -8.50
N GLN A 69 -19.60 -13.49 -9.78
CA GLN A 69 -19.25 -14.85 -10.27
C GLN A 69 -20.02 -15.99 -9.56
N GLY A 70 -21.29 -15.75 -9.24
CA GLY A 70 -22.16 -16.72 -8.55
C GLY A 70 -22.06 -16.73 -7.02
N GLU A 71 -21.14 -15.97 -6.41
CA GLU A 71 -21.12 -15.75 -4.96
C GLU A 71 -21.95 -14.52 -4.57
N THR A 72 -22.77 -14.66 -3.53
CA THR A 72 -23.64 -13.59 -3.02
C THR A 72 -23.00 -12.86 -1.84
N PHE A 73 -22.93 -11.54 -1.93
CA PHE A 73 -22.39 -10.65 -0.89
C PHE A 73 -23.48 -9.70 -0.38
N ARG A 74 -23.81 -9.78 0.91
CA ARG A 74 -24.75 -8.85 1.54
C ARG A 74 -24.03 -7.64 2.13
N ALA A 75 -24.64 -6.46 2.00
CA ALA A 75 -24.06 -5.20 2.47
C ALA A 75 -25.15 -4.16 2.81
N HIS A 76 -24.71 -2.94 3.16
CA HIS A 76 -25.55 -1.84 3.60
C HIS A 76 -25.44 -0.67 2.63
N ARG A 77 -26.56 -0.30 1.99
CA ARG A 77 -26.63 0.75 0.97
C ARG A 77 -26.11 2.08 1.49
N ALA A 78 -26.45 2.43 2.73
CA ALA A 78 -26.01 3.67 3.35
C ALA A 78 -24.48 3.76 3.50
N VAL A 79 -23.83 2.66 3.91
CA VAL A 79 -22.37 2.60 4.07
C VAL A 79 -21.69 2.68 2.70
N LEU A 80 -22.18 1.91 1.73
CA LEU A 80 -21.66 1.91 0.35
C LEU A 80 -21.78 3.29 -0.30
N ALA A 81 -22.95 3.92 -0.19
CA ALA A 81 -23.24 5.23 -0.77
C ALA A 81 -22.43 6.37 -0.14
N ALA A 82 -22.06 6.24 1.14
CA ALA A 82 -21.18 7.20 1.81
C ALA A 82 -19.73 7.11 1.31
N GLN A 83 -19.28 5.93 0.90
CA GLN A 83 -17.89 5.67 0.50
C GLN A 83 -17.65 5.81 -1.01
N SER A 84 -18.68 5.67 -1.84
CA SER A 84 -18.56 5.81 -3.28
C SER A 84 -19.75 6.56 -3.89
N PRO A 85 -19.51 7.67 -4.61
CA PRO A 85 -20.56 8.37 -5.34
C PRO A 85 -21.11 7.54 -6.52
N VAL A 86 -20.29 6.67 -7.11
CA VAL A 86 -20.71 5.78 -8.20
C VAL A 86 -21.66 4.71 -7.67
N ILE A 87 -21.28 4.03 -6.58
CA ILE A 87 -22.17 3.03 -5.96
C ILE A 87 -23.45 3.70 -5.45
N LYS A 88 -23.37 4.92 -4.90
CA LYS A 88 -24.55 5.70 -4.53
C LYS A 88 -25.50 5.89 -5.71
N ALA A 89 -25.00 6.28 -6.87
CA ALA A 89 -25.80 6.50 -8.07
C ALA A 89 -26.42 5.20 -8.58
N GLU A 90 -25.62 4.13 -8.68
CA GLU A 90 -26.08 2.79 -9.10
C GLU A 90 -27.21 2.26 -8.20
N LEU A 91 -27.06 2.44 -6.88
CA LEU A 91 -28.05 2.01 -5.89
C LEU A 91 -29.18 3.03 -5.66
N SER A 92 -29.25 4.17 -6.34
CA SER A 92 -30.37 5.11 -6.13
C SER A 92 -31.66 4.67 -6.83
N GLY A 93 -31.57 3.76 -7.81
CA GLY A 93 -32.70 3.31 -8.63
C GLY A 93 -33.30 1.95 -8.28
N SER A 94 -32.63 1.12 -7.48
CA SER A 94 -33.11 -0.24 -7.16
C SER A 94 -34.00 -0.21 -5.90
N PRO A 95 -35.17 -0.85 -5.86
CA PRO A 95 -35.94 -0.99 -4.62
C PRO A 95 -35.18 -1.83 -3.57
N PRO A 96 -35.45 -1.65 -2.26
CA PRO A 96 -34.94 -2.56 -1.24
C PRO A 96 -35.58 -3.95 -1.40
N PRO A 97 -34.85 -5.04 -1.11
CA PRO A 97 -35.38 -6.39 -1.22
C PRO A 97 -36.57 -6.56 -0.28
N THR A 98 -37.69 -7.05 -0.81
CA THR A 98 -38.95 -7.11 -0.06
C THR A 98 -39.06 -8.33 0.86
N LYS A 99 -38.15 -9.31 0.77
CA LYS A 99 -38.10 -10.52 1.63
C LYS A 99 -36.67 -11.09 1.74
N GLU A 100 -36.40 -11.82 2.83
CA GLU A 100 -35.11 -12.50 3.07
C GLU A 100 -34.82 -13.65 2.08
N GLU A 101 -35.86 -14.22 1.45
CA GLU A 101 -35.76 -15.37 0.53
C GLU A 101 -35.82 -14.99 -0.95
N ASP A 102 -36.08 -13.72 -1.27
CA ASP A 102 -36.17 -13.30 -2.67
C ASP A 102 -34.78 -12.92 -3.19
N ALA A 103 -34.06 -13.91 -3.74
CA ALA A 103 -32.85 -13.71 -4.53
C ALA A 103 -33.12 -13.00 -5.88
N GLY A 104 -34.25 -12.30 -6.01
CA GLY A 104 -34.77 -11.73 -7.24
C GLY A 104 -34.10 -10.44 -7.72
N GLU A 105 -33.31 -9.75 -6.89
CA GLU A 105 -32.69 -8.48 -7.29
C GLU A 105 -31.31 -8.26 -6.65
N ALA A 106 -30.46 -9.29 -6.68
CA ALA A 106 -29.05 -9.09 -6.37
C ALA A 106 -28.38 -8.30 -7.50
N VAL A 107 -27.64 -7.25 -7.15
CA VAL A 107 -26.92 -6.42 -8.13
C VAL A 107 -25.76 -7.23 -8.69
N ALA A 108 -25.79 -7.53 -9.99
CA ALA A 108 -24.71 -8.24 -10.66
C ALA A 108 -23.46 -7.35 -10.74
N VAL A 109 -22.30 -7.90 -10.35
CA VAL A 109 -21.01 -7.22 -10.47
C VAL A 109 -20.15 -8.00 -11.45
N ASP A 110 -20.09 -7.49 -12.67
CA ASP A 110 -19.27 -8.07 -13.74
C ASP A 110 -17.82 -7.55 -13.68
N GLY A 111 -16.90 -8.37 -14.21
CA GLY A 111 -15.49 -7.99 -14.38
C GLY A 111 -14.67 -7.94 -13.09
N MET A 112 -15.14 -8.59 -12.02
CA MET A 112 -14.46 -8.65 -10.73
C MET A 112 -14.51 -10.05 -10.15
N THR A 113 -13.42 -10.49 -9.50
CA THR A 113 -13.42 -11.76 -8.77
C THR A 113 -14.03 -11.58 -7.37
N PRO A 114 -14.57 -12.66 -6.77
CA PRO A 114 -15.12 -12.58 -5.41
C PRO A 114 -14.08 -12.14 -4.37
N LEU A 115 -12.80 -12.49 -4.55
CA LEU A 115 -11.71 -12.06 -3.66
C LEU A 115 -11.48 -10.55 -3.72
N VAL A 116 -11.45 -9.97 -4.92
CA VAL A 116 -11.32 -8.51 -5.11
C VAL A 116 -12.53 -7.80 -4.51
N PHE A 117 -13.75 -8.29 -4.76
CA PHE A 117 -14.96 -7.67 -4.24
C PHE A 117 -15.04 -7.75 -2.71
N ARG A 118 -14.66 -8.88 -2.10
CA ARG A 118 -14.57 -9.03 -0.64
C ARG A 118 -13.56 -8.05 -0.04
N THR A 119 -12.42 -7.87 -0.70
CA THR A 119 -11.37 -6.92 -0.30
C THR A 119 -11.86 -5.47 -0.40
N LEU A 120 -12.58 -5.14 -1.48
CA LEU A 120 -13.22 -3.84 -1.67
C LEU A 120 -14.25 -3.56 -0.57
N LEU A 121 -15.15 -4.51 -0.27
CA LEU A 121 -16.11 -4.37 0.82
C LEU A 121 -15.42 -4.19 2.17
N HIS A 122 -14.37 -4.97 2.45
CA HIS A 122 -13.60 -4.79 3.68
C HIS A 122 -13.04 -3.37 3.79
N PHE A 123 -12.49 -2.84 2.70
CA PHE A 123 -11.99 -1.47 2.67
C PHE A 123 -13.10 -0.43 2.85
N ILE A 124 -14.27 -0.60 2.25
CA ILE A 124 -15.41 0.31 2.41
C ILE A 124 -15.84 0.44 3.88
N TYR A 125 -15.85 -0.67 4.64
CA TYR A 125 -16.30 -0.64 6.03
C TYR A 125 -15.20 -0.23 7.02
N THR A 126 -13.94 -0.52 6.70
CA THR A 126 -12.85 -0.36 7.66
C THR A 126 -11.86 0.72 7.27
N ASP A 127 -11.81 1.16 6.01
CA ASP A 127 -10.77 2.05 5.48
C ASP A 127 -9.34 1.47 5.63
N ALA A 128 -9.22 0.14 5.58
CA ALA A 128 -7.95 -0.59 5.46
C ALA A 128 -8.09 -1.82 4.57
N LEU A 129 -6.95 -2.32 4.07
CA LEU A 129 -6.89 -3.61 3.40
C LEU A 129 -6.83 -4.74 4.44
N PRO A 130 -7.49 -5.88 4.20
CA PRO A 130 -7.39 -7.03 5.08
C PRO A 130 -5.97 -7.61 5.05
N GLY A 131 -5.57 -8.29 6.13
CA GLY A 131 -4.35 -9.10 6.14
C GLY A 131 -4.51 -10.30 5.22
N LEU A 132 -3.86 -10.27 4.05
CA LEU A 132 -3.95 -11.31 3.02
C LEU A 132 -2.73 -12.24 3.07
N VAL A 133 -2.48 -12.79 4.26
CA VAL A 133 -1.26 -13.55 4.60
C VAL A 133 -1.11 -14.86 3.81
N ASP A 134 -2.20 -15.39 3.25
CA ASP A 134 -2.19 -16.67 2.53
C ASP A 134 -1.88 -16.53 1.03
N LEU A 135 -1.78 -15.31 0.49
CA LEU A 135 -1.51 -15.09 -0.93
C LEU A 135 -0.01 -15.07 -1.23
N GLY A 136 0.38 -15.71 -2.34
CA GLY A 136 1.70 -15.53 -2.91
C GLY A 136 1.93 -14.08 -3.39
N ARG A 137 3.20 -13.68 -3.55
CA ARG A 137 3.56 -12.32 -4.00
C ARG A 137 2.87 -11.91 -5.31
N GLU A 138 2.87 -12.79 -6.30
CA GLU A 138 2.26 -12.48 -7.61
C GLU A 138 0.73 -12.42 -7.53
N GLU A 139 0.09 -13.34 -6.79
CA GLU A 139 -1.36 -13.32 -6.55
C GLU A 139 -1.79 -12.05 -5.81
N TYR A 140 -1.03 -11.64 -4.79
CA TYR A 140 -1.26 -10.38 -4.09
C TYR A 140 -1.13 -9.18 -5.03
N ARG A 141 -0.13 -9.19 -5.91
CA ARG A 141 0.08 -8.10 -6.90
C ARG A 141 -1.06 -8.02 -7.90
N GLU A 142 -1.55 -9.16 -8.40
CA GLU A 142 -2.73 -9.23 -9.28
C GLU A 142 -3.98 -8.71 -8.56
N LEU A 143 -4.22 -9.17 -7.33
CA LEU A 143 -5.32 -8.68 -6.50
C LEU A 143 -5.28 -7.16 -6.29
N VAL A 144 -4.11 -6.59 -5.97
CA VAL A 144 -3.96 -5.14 -5.80
C VAL A 144 -4.15 -4.40 -7.13
N GLY A 145 -3.73 -4.98 -8.26
CA GLY A 145 -3.99 -4.46 -9.60
C GLY A 145 -5.48 -4.41 -9.94
N ASP A 146 -6.20 -5.50 -9.69
CA ASP A 146 -7.65 -5.56 -9.87
C ASP A 146 -8.39 -4.62 -8.90
N LEU A 147 -7.90 -4.50 -7.67
CA LEU A 147 -8.44 -3.58 -6.68
C LEU A 147 -8.22 -2.11 -7.07
N LEU A 148 -7.09 -1.80 -7.73
CA LEU A 148 -6.86 -0.48 -8.30
C LEU A 148 -7.88 -0.16 -9.41
N ALA A 149 -8.18 -1.13 -10.28
CA ALA A 149 -9.21 -0.97 -11.31
C ALA A 149 -10.60 -0.80 -10.69
N ALA A 150 -10.93 -1.57 -9.65
CA ALA A 150 -12.16 -1.41 -8.87
C ALA A 150 -12.28 -0.03 -8.22
N ALA A 151 -11.19 0.45 -7.61
CA ALA A 151 -11.14 1.76 -6.97
C ALA A 151 -11.34 2.90 -7.98
N ASP A 152 -10.83 2.75 -9.20
CA ASP A 152 -11.09 3.69 -10.28
C ASP A 152 -12.56 3.66 -10.73
N ARG A 153 -13.10 2.46 -10.99
CA ARG A 153 -14.51 2.24 -11.37
C ARG A 153 -15.47 2.88 -10.38
N TYR A 154 -15.23 2.73 -9.08
CA TYR A 154 -16.11 3.24 -8.03
C TYR A 154 -15.68 4.60 -7.47
N ALA A 155 -14.76 5.31 -8.12
CA ALA A 155 -14.28 6.63 -7.74
C ALA A 155 -13.78 6.74 -6.27
N MET A 156 -13.12 5.68 -5.77
CA MET A 156 -12.58 5.61 -4.41
C MET A 156 -11.14 6.12 -4.37
N CYS A 157 -10.94 7.43 -4.30
CA CYS A 157 -9.63 8.08 -4.43
C CYS A 157 -8.57 7.57 -3.44
N ARG A 158 -8.94 7.35 -2.17
CA ARG A 158 -8.00 6.89 -1.14
C ARG A 158 -7.50 5.48 -1.42
N LEU A 159 -8.40 4.54 -1.70
CA LEU A 159 -8.05 3.17 -2.09
C LEU A 159 -7.17 3.15 -3.34
N LYS A 160 -7.51 3.96 -4.35
CA LYS A 160 -6.74 4.10 -5.58
C LYS A 160 -5.29 4.52 -5.29
N GLN A 161 -5.06 5.45 -4.37
CA GLN A 161 -3.69 5.86 -4.01
C GLN A 161 -2.94 4.77 -3.24
N ILE A 162 -3.60 4.11 -2.30
CA ILE A 162 -3.00 2.99 -1.55
C ILE A 162 -2.53 1.90 -2.52
N CYS A 163 -3.38 1.46 -3.45
CA CYS A 163 -3.01 0.45 -4.44
C CYS A 163 -1.83 0.90 -5.32
N LYS A 164 -1.77 2.17 -5.72
CA LYS A 164 -0.65 2.71 -6.50
C LYS A 164 0.67 2.64 -5.74
N VAL A 165 0.69 3.05 -4.48
CA VAL A 165 1.90 3.00 -3.64
C VAL A 165 2.39 1.56 -3.51
N ILE A 166 1.50 0.63 -3.18
CA ILE A 166 1.85 -0.80 -3.05
C ILE A 166 2.45 -1.35 -4.35
N LEU A 167 1.85 -1.04 -5.50
CA LEU A 167 2.35 -1.52 -6.80
C LEU A 167 3.67 -0.86 -7.20
N GLN A 168 3.91 0.38 -6.80
CA GLN A 168 5.17 1.09 -7.07
C GLN A 168 6.33 0.53 -6.24
N GLU A 169 6.12 0.29 -4.94
CA GLU A 169 7.15 -0.30 -4.06
C GLU A 169 7.62 -1.69 -4.55
N GLU A 170 6.70 -2.49 -5.10
CA GLU A 170 7.02 -3.79 -5.68
C GLU A 170 7.85 -3.69 -6.98
N LEU A 171 7.62 -2.65 -7.79
CA LEU A 171 8.43 -2.42 -8.99
C LEU A 171 9.86 -2.00 -8.61
N ASP A 172 10.00 -1.11 -7.63
CA ASP A 172 11.32 -0.68 -7.14
C ASP A 172 12.12 -1.86 -6.58
N ALA A 173 11.49 -2.74 -5.80
CA ALA A 173 12.13 -3.96 -5.29
C ALA A 173 12.59 -4.90 -6.41
N LYS A 174 11.78 -5.10 -7.45
CA LYS A 174 12.14 -5.93 -8.62
C LYS A 174 13.25 -5.29 -9.45
N THR A 175 13.21 -3.98 -9.67
CA THR A 175 14.27 -3.26 -10.40
C THR A 175 15.59 -3.32 -9.66
N VAL A 176 15.58 -3.16 -8.33
CA VAL A 176 16.79 -3.31 -7.51
C VAL A 176 17.30 -4.75 -7.54
N ALA A 177 16.44 -5.77 -7.39
CA ALA A 177 16.84 -7.17 -7.46
C ALA A 177 17.44 -7.53 -8.83
N ALA A 178 16.77 -7.14 -9.92
CA ALA A 178 17.25 -7.37 -11.28
C ALA A 178 18.56 -6.61 -11.59
N ALA A 179 18.72 -5.38 -11.08
CA ALA A 179 19.97 -4.64 -11.19
C ALA A 179 21.10 -5.37 -10.46
N LEU A 180 20.86 -5.85 -9.24
CA LEU A 180 21.82 -6.61 -8.45
C LEU A 180 22.19 -7.95 -9.12
N ASP A 181 21.20 -8.67 -9.66
CA ASP A 181 21.41 -9.93 -10.39
C ASP A 181 22.19 -9.70 -11.71
N SER A 182 21.92 -8.59 -12.39
CA SER A 182 22.64 -8.19 -13.62
C SER A 182 24.09 -7.75 -13.36
N THR A 183 24.39 -7.27 -12.15
CA THR A 183 25.77 -6.97 -11.72
C THR A 183 26.55 -8.20 -11.21
N GLY A 184 25.92 -9.37 -11.18
CA GLY A 184 26.52 -10.64 -10.75
C GLY A 184 27.40 -11.37 -11.78
N HIS A 185 27.54 -10.85 -13.00
CA HIS A 185 28.51 -11.39 -13.97
C HIS A 185 29.81 -10.57 -13.93
N SER A 186 30.82 -11.18 -13.32
CA SER A 186 32.24 -10.85 -13.41
C SER A 186 32.58 -10.01 -14.65
N ARG A 187 32.76 -8.70 -14.46
CA ARG A 187 33.74 -7.99 -15.26
C ARG A 187 35.08 -8.18 -14.60
N HIS A 188 35.69 -9.31 -14.97
CA HIS A 188 37.12 -9.47 -15.05
C HIS A 188 37.69 -8.32 -15.89
N CYS A 189 37.95 -7.19 -15.24
CA CYS A 189 38.72 -6.10 -15.83
C CYS A 189 40.19 -6.52 -15.79
N GLN A 190 40.59 -7.35 -16.75
CA GLN A 190 41.99 -7.41 -17.16
C GLN A 190 42.36 -6.08 -17.83
N ALA A 191 43.57 -5.63 -17.53
CA ALA A 191 44.30 -4.49 -18.05
C ALA A 191 44.09 -3.16 -17.30
N LEU A 192 45.07 -2.90 -16.42
CA LEU A 192 45.86 -1.69 -16.15
C LEU A 192 46.32 -1.84 -14.69
N GLY A 193 47.57 -2.08 -14.30
CA GLY A 193 48.87 -1.83 -14.89
C GLY A 193 49.74 -1.44 -13.69
N ASP A 194 50.73 -2.28 -13.36
CA ASP A 194 51.85 -2.10 -12.43
C ASP A 194 51.62 -1.35 -11.09
N GLY A 195 51.80 -2.08 -9.97
CA GLY A 195 52.33 -1.48 -8.75
C GLY A 195 51.80 -2.04 -7.43
N CYS A 196 52.68 -2.77 -6.73
CA CYS A 196 52.75 -2.91 -5.26
C CYS A 196 51.64 -3.79 -4.61
N VAL A 197 51.87 -4.72 -3.70
CA VAL A 197 52.88 -4.84 -2.63
C VAL A 197 53.13 -6.33 -2.34
N GLN A 198 54.40 -6.67 -2.16
CA GLN A 198 54.89 -7.96 -1.67
C GLN A 198 54.45 -8.16 -0.20
N PHE A 199 53.69 -9.21 0.10
CA PHE A 199 53.37 -9.59 1.47
C PHE A 199 54.24 -10.78 1.88
N MET A 200 55.22 -10.55 2.76
CA MET A 200 55.95 -11.63 3.44
C MET A 200 55.12 -12.15 4.63
N PRO A 201 54.95 -13.46 4.82
CA PRO A 201 54.59 -13.99 6.12
C PRO A 201 55.88 -14.25 6.92
N SER A 202 56.13 -13.43 7.94
CA SER A 202 56.96 -13.82 9.07
C SER A 202 56.09 -14.57 10.07
N SER A 203 56.44 -15.83 10.39
CA SER A 203 56.40 -16.43 11.74
C SER A 203 56.69 -17.93 11.64
N GLY A 204 57.76 -18.39 12.30
CA GLY A 204 58.09 -19.81 12.52
C GLY A 204 59.43 -20.22 11.95
#